data_AF-A0A753F004-F1
#
_entry.id   AF-A0A753F004-F1
#
_cell.length_a   1.000
_cell.length_b   1.000
_cell.length_c   1.000
_cell.angle_alpha   90.00
_cell.angle_beta   90.00
_cell.angle_gamma   90.00
#
_symmetry.space_group_name_H-M   'P 1'
#
loop_
_entity.id
_entity.type
_entity.pdbx_description
1 polymer ?
#
loop_
_entity_poly.entity_id
_entity_poly.type
_entity_poly.pdbx_seq_one_letter_code
_entity_poly.pdbx_strand_id
1 'polypeptide(L)'
;MIVSWVITKKFIYIVTIAILFCSVVIYLWSGRPVEIVDVHYYSGKDINILARHFPITDRGKLNWWRENERKILEKYNLPENDFSVYIWDFGDGYQKLS
;
A
#
# COMPACT_ATOMS: atom_id res chain seq x y z
N MET A 1 -16.48 -44.11 13.36
CA MET A 1 -15.85 -43.10 14.24
C MET A 1 -14.40 -42.78 13.87
N ILE A 2 -13.50 -43.75 13.70
CA ILE A 2 -12.07 -43.52 13.42
C ILE A 2 -11.82 -42.80 12.08
N VAL A 3 -12.50 -43.22 11.01
CA VAL A 3 -12.32 -42.65 9.65
C VAL A 3 -12.71 -41.16 9.60
N SER A 4 -13.86 -40.81 10.18
CA SER A 4 -14.32 -39.41 10.27
C SER A 4 -13.33 -38.53 11.04
N TRP A 5 -12.78 -39.03 12.16
CA TRP A 5 -11.79 -38.31 12.96
C TRP A 5 -10.48 -38.04 12.19
N VAL A 6 -10.00 -38.99 11.40
CA VAL A 6 -8.81 -38.81 10.54
C VAL A 6 -9.08 -37.77 9.45
N ILE A 7 -10.26 -37.79 8.83
CA ILE A 7 -10.65 -36.83 7.79
C ILE A 7 -10.71 -35.41 8.37
N THR A 8 -11.35 -35.22 9.52
CA THR A 8 -11.45 -33.91 10.19
C THR A 8 -10.07 -33.36 10.55
N LYS A 9 -9.16 -34.19 11.06
CA LYS A 9 -7.78 -33.76 11.34
C LYS A 9 -7.04 -33.31 10.08
N LYS A 10 -7.12 -34.07 8.99
CA LYS A 10 -6.50 -33.70 7.71
C LYS A 10 -7.05 -32.37 7.19
N PHE A 11 -8.36 -32.16 7.31
CA PHE A 11 -9.00 -30.90 6.92
C PHE A 11 -8.46 -29.71 7.73
N ILE A 12 -8.35 -29.85 9.06
CA ILE A 12 -7.78 -28.80 9.92
C ILE A 12 -6.35 -28.46 9.49
N TYR A 13 -5.49 -29.46 9.25
CA TYR A 13 -4.11 -29.21 8.80
C TYR A 13 -4.05 -28.44 7.48
N ILE A 14 -4.89 -28.80 6.50
CA ILE A 14 -4.96 -28.11 5.21
C ILE A 14 -5.38 -26.64 5.40
N VAL A 15 -6.41 -26.38 6.20
CA VAL A 15 -6.88 -25.03 6.49
C VAL A 15 -5.81 -24.20 7.20
N THR A 16 -5.11 -24.77 8.18
CA THR A 16 -4.00 -24.09 8.87
C THR A 16 -2.87 -23.73 7.92
N ILE A 17 -2.45 -24.67 7.06
CA ILE A 17 -1.41 -24.42 6.05
C ILE A 17 -1.85 -23.32 5.07
N ALA A 18 -3.11 -23.34 4.62
CA ALA A 18 -3.65 -22.31 3.74
C ALA A 18 -3.63 -20.92 4.39
N ILE A 19 -4.03 -20.81 5.67
CA ILE A 19 -3.99 -19.54 6.42
C ILE A 19 -2.55 -19.03 6.56
N LEU A 20 -1.61 -19.90 6.92
CA LEU A 20 -0.19 -19.54 7.04
C LEU A 20 0.41 -19.12 5.69
N PHE A 21 0.02 -19.79 4.61
CA PHE A 21 0.46 -19.41 3.27
C PHE A 21 -0.08 -18.03 2.87
N CYS A 22 -1.38 -17.79 3.07
CA CYS A 22 -2.01 -16.50 2.79
C CYS A 22 -1.38 -15.37 3.63
N SER A 23 -1.09 -15.60 4.90
CA SER A 23 -0.46 -14.58 5.75
C SER A 23 0.94 -14.20 5.27
N VAL A 24 1.75 -15.18 4.85
CA VAL A 24 3.07 -14.93 4.23
C VAL A 24 2.94 -14.13 2.95
N VAL A 25 1.99 -14.48 2.07
CA VAL A 25 1.76 -13.73 0.82
C VAL A 25 1.35 -12.28 1.10
N ILE A 26 0.41 -12.06 2.03
CA ILE A 26 -0.03 -10.71 2.41
C ILE A 26 1.13 -9.91 3.02
N TYR A 27 1.94 -10.53 3.88
CA TYR A 27 3.10 -9.89 4.49
C TYR A 27 4.12 -9.45 3.44
N LEU A 28 4.48 -10.33 2.51
CA LEU A 28 5.42 -10.02 1.42
C LEU A 28 4.86 -8.96 0.46
N TRP A 29 3.55 -9.00 0.18
CA TRP A 29 2.92 -8.00 -0.68
C TRP A 29 2.86 -6.62 -0.01
N SER A 30 2.64 -6.56 1.31
CA SER A 30 2.57 -5.31 2.08
C SER A 30 3.93 -4.70 2.38
N GLY A 31 5.03 -5.47 2.32
CA GLY A 31 6.38 -4.99 2.59
C GLY A 31 7.07 -4.28 1.41
N ARG A 32 6.38 -4.10 0.29
CA ARG A 32 6.95 -3.42 -0.88
C ARG A 32 7.09 -1.91 -0.60
N PRO A 33 8.22 -1.29 -0.97
CA PRO A 33 8.38 0.14 -0.81
C PRO A 33 7.38 0.87 -1.71
N VAL A 34 6.80 1.95 -1.20
CA VAL A 34 5.95 2.84 -1.98
C VAL A 34 6.80 3.53 -3.04
N GLU A 35 6.36 3.47 -4.28
CA GLU A 35 6.99 4.13 -5.42
C GLU A 35 6.15 5.35 -5.80
N ILE A 36 6.77 6.54 -5.84
CA ILE A 36 6.11 7.75 -6.33
C ILE A 36 6.38 7.85 -7.83
N VAL A 37 5.32 7.67 -8.62
CA VAL A 37 5.37 7.63 -10.09
C VAL A 37 5.38 9.04 -10.68
N ASP A 38 4.54 9.93 -10.15
CA ASP A 38 4.50 11.33 -10.58
C ASP A 38 3.90 12.21 -9.48
N VAL A 39 4.16 13.51 -9.55
CA VAL A 39 3.56 14.51 -8.65
C VAL A 39 3.05 15.68 -9.47
N HIS A 40 1.78 15.98 -9.29
CA HIS A 40 1.08 17.07 -9.95
C HIS A 40 0.66 18.11 -8.92
N TYR A 41 1.11 19.35 -9.12
CA TYR A 41 0.75 20.49 -8.28
C TYR A 41 0.20 21.60 -9.19
N TYR A 42 -1.11 21.74 -9.18
CA TYR A 42 -1.83 22.75 -9.95
C TYR A 42 -2.60 23.64 -8.98
N SER A 43 -2.51 24.97 -9.13
CA SER A 43 -3.35 25.92 -8.39
C SER A 43 -3.07 26.12 -6.88
N GLY A 44 -1.83 25.95 -6.44
CA GLY A 44 -1.38 26.60 -5.20
C GLY A 44 -1.66 25.87 -3.88
N LYS A 45 -2.56 24.87 -3.86
CA LYS A 45 -2.90 24.13 -2.63
C LYS A 45 -3.01 22.62 -2.80
N ASP A 46 -3.39 22.12 -3.97
CA ASP A 46 -3.68 20.70 -4.13
C ASP A 46 -2.49 19.96 -4.76
N ILE A 47 -1.91 19.05 -3.97
CA ILE A 47 -0.81 18.18 -4.36
C ILE A 47 -1.39 16.80 -4.66
N ASN A 48 -1.24 16.35 -5.90
CA ASN A 48 -1.69 15.04 -6.36
C ASN A 48 -0.45 14.15 -6.57
N ILE A 49 -0.25 13.19 -5.68
CA ILE A 49 0.85 12.23 -5.72
C ILE A 49 0.31 10.94 -6.32
N LEU A 50 0.93 10.47 -7.40
CA LEU A 50 0.63 9.16 -7.95
C LEU A 50 1.64 8.16 -7.40
N ALA A 51 1.13 7.11 -6.77
CA ALA A 51 1.95 6.12 -6.11
C ALA A 51 1.58 4.69 -6.56
N ARG A 52 2.56 3.79 -6.41
CA ARG A 52 2.38 2.33 -6.51
C ARG A 52 2.80 1.68 -5.21
N HIS A 53 2.27 0.48 -4.96
CA HIS A 53 2.50 -0.27 -3.73
C HIS A 53 2.09 0.51 -2.48
N PHE A 54 1.05 1.34 -2.58
CA PHE A 54 0.61 2.15 -1.45
C PHE A 54 0.07 1.26 -0.32
N PRO A 55 0.27 1.61 0.97
CA PRO A 55 -0.16 0.74 2.06
C PRO A 55 -1.68 0.50 2.02
N ILE A 56 -2.09 -0.74 2.23
CA ILE A 56 -3.49 -1.16 2.11
C ILE A 56 -4.33 -0.57 3.26
N THR A 57 -3.77 -0.56 4.46
CA THR A 57 -4.47 -0.13 5.69
C THR A 57 -4.36 1.36 5.90
N ASP A 58 -5.42 2.00 6.41
CA ASP A 58 -5.40 3.46 6.66
C ASP A 58 -4.32 3.88 7.65
N ARG A 59 -4.03 3.05 8.65
CA ARG A 59 -2.90 3.26 9.56
C ARG A 59 -1.56 3.24 8.80
N GLY A 60 -1.37 2.28 7.89
CA GLY A 60 -0.18 2.20 7.06
C GLY A 60 -0.02 3.44 6.16
N LYS A 61 -1.12 3.90 5.54
CA LYS A 61 -1.13 5.09 4.69
C LYS A 61 -0.71 6.34 5.48
N LEU A 62 -1.30 6.53 6.67
CA LEU A 62 -0.98 7.65 7.55
C LEU A 62 0.47 7.61 8.07
N ASN A 63 0.95 6.43 8.45
CA ASN A 63 2.34 6.27 8.92
C ASN A 63 3.34 6.56 7.80
N TRP A 64 3.09 6.00 6.62
CA TRP A 64 3.93 6.26 5.46
C TRP A 64 3.98 7.75 5.13
N TRP A 65 2.83 8.45 5.14
CA TRP A 65 2.80 9.90 4.92
C TRP A 65 3.67 10.62 5.94
N ARG A 66 3.48 10.38 7.24
CA ARG A 66 4.27 11.03 8.31
C ARG A 66 5.78 10.80 8.20
N GLU A 67 6.19 9.61 7.75
CA GLU A 67 7.60 9.26 7.62
C GLU A 67 8.27 9.87 6.37
N ASN A 68 7.49 10.22 5.35
CA ASN A 68 7.99 10.62 4.03
C ASN A 68 7.63 12.06 3.64
N GLU A 69 6.64 12.68 4.28
CA GLU A 69 6.12 14.02 3.98
C GLU A 69 7.24 15.02 3.73
N ARG A 70 8.12 15.25 4.72
CA ARG A 70 9.22 16.20 4.58
C ARG A 70 10.11 15.92 3.37
N LYS A 71 10.47 14.64 3.15
CA LYS A 71 11.34 14.23 2.02
C LYS A 71 10.65 14.46 0.68
N ILE A 72 9.34 14.25 0.61
CA ILE A 72 8.55 14.44 -0.61
C ILE A 72 8.43 15.94 -0.91
N LEU A 73 8.06 16.74 0.09
CA LEU A 73 7.90 18.18 -0.08
C LEU A 73 9.21 18.83 -0.53
N GLU A 74 10.33 18.47 0.10
CA GLU A 74 11.68 18.91 -0.28
C GLU A 74 12.06 18.45 -1.69
N LYS A 75 11.87 17.16 -2.03
CA LYS A 75 12.30 16.59 -3.32
C LYS A 75 11.59 17.20 -4.52
N TYR A 76 10.32 17.55 -4.37
CA TYR A 76 9.47 18.05 -5.46
C TYR A 76 9.23 19.57 -5.38
N ASN A 77 9.93 20.29 -4.50
CA ASN A 77 9.77 21.75 -4.28
C ASN A 77 8.30 22.16 -4.04
N LEU A 78 7.60 21.44 -3.19
CA LEU A 78 6.19 21.65 -2.86
C LEU A 78 6.03 22.60 -1.65
N PRO A 79 4.87 23.25 -1.48
CA PRO A 79 4.62 24.10 -0.32
C PRO A 79 4.68 23.30 0.99
N GLU A 80 5.24 23.91 2.04
CA GLU A 80 5.33 23.30 3.37
C GLU A 80 4.09 23.54 4.24
N ASN A 81 3.25 24.51 3.89
CA ASN A 81 2.10 24.94 4.67
C ASN A 81 0.88 25.20 3.77
N ASP A 82 -0.32 25.06 4.33
CA ASP A 82 -1.60 25.39 3.67
C ASP A 82 -1.81 24.66 2.33
N PHE A 83 -1.67 23.33 2.36
CA PHE A 83 -1.88 22.43 1.22
C PHE A 83 -2.82 21.27 1.58
N SER A 84 -3.41 20.66 0.54
CA SER A 84 -4.11 19.39 0.59
C SER A 84 -3.31 18.37 -0.22
N VAL A 85 -3.08 17.19 0.36
CA VAL A 85 -2.41 16.08 -0.34
C VAL A 85 -3.42 14.99 -0.69
N TYR A 86 -3.41 14.59 -1.95
CA TYR A 86 -4.17 13.48 -2.51
C TYR A 86 -3.18 12.45 -3.04
N ILE A 87 -3.23 11.24 -2.52
CA ILE A 87 -2.36 10.14 -2.97
C ILE A 87 -3.22 9.11 -3.69
N TRP A 88 -2.89 8.89 -4.96
CA TRP A 88 -3.64 8.03 -5.86
C TRP A 88 -2.86 6.73 -6.12
N ASP A 89 -3.44 5.60 -5.74
CA ASP A 89 -2.93 4.27 -6.08
C ASP A 89 -3.50 3.84 -7.44
N PHE A 90 -2.92 4.38 -8.52
CA PHE A 90 -3.38 4.12 -9.90
C PHE A 90 -2.94 2.75 -10.45
N GLY A 91 -2.18 1.96 -9.67
CA GLY A 91 -1.59 0.71 -10.14
C GLY A 91 -0.72 0.91 -11.39
N ASP A 92 -0.86 0.02 -12.37
CA ASP A 92 -0.01 0.02 -13.56
C ASP A 92 -0.53 0.85 -14.73
N GLY A 93 -1.77 1.37 -14.64
CA GLY A 93 -2.45 2.01 -15.77
C GLY A 93 -2.10 3.49 -16.00
N TYR A 94 -1.29 4.11 -15.14
CA TYR A 94 -0.92 5.51 -15.31
C TYR A 94 0.07 5.69 -16.46
N GLN A 95 -0.31 6.53 -17.43
CA GLN A 95 0.57 7.00 -18.49
C GLN A 95 0.73 8.50 -18.37
N LYS A 96 1.97 8.95 -18.19
CA LYS A 96 2.29 10.37 -18.23
C LYS A 96 2.05 10.88 -19.65
N LEU A 97 1.18 11.88 -19.78
CA LEU A 97 1.03 12.62 -21.03
C LEU A 97 2.25 13.53 -21.18
N SER A 98 3.01 13.32 -22.25
CA SER A 98 4.19 14.11 -22.63
C SER A 98 3.81 15.43 -23.26
#